data_AF-A0A7D7LDP9-F1
#
_entry.id   AF-A0A7D7LDP9-F1
#
_cell.length_a   1.000
_cell.length_b   1.000
_cell.length_c   1.000
_cell.angle_alpha   90.00
_cell.angle_beta   90.00
_cell.angle_gamma   90.00
#
_symmetry.space_group_name_H-M   'P 1'
#
loop_
_entity.id
_entity.type
_entity.pdbx_description
1 polymer ?
#
loop_
_entity_poly.entity_id
_entity_poly.type
_entity_poly.pdbx_seq_one_letter_code
_entity_poly.pdbx_strand_id
1 'polypeptide(L)'
;MKFIVYCLLQGVFLLWLIWWGVLALLLPFNEYEGSSIPIPDCDTDVELVAWLSMWVIWLTTIIVVGVSIRLRFWQHLRMLWFINIIAIIFSLSSIVRYQELIHYSEQLQQYCK
;
A
#
# COMPACT_ATOMS: atom_id res chain seq x y z
N MET A 1 -17.95 -14.27 -21.57
CA MET A 1 -17.27 -14.51 -20.28
C MET A 1 -15.90 -13.87 -20.17
N LYS A 2 -14.95 -14.07 -21.11
CA LYS A 2 -13.59 -13.49 -21.01
C LYS A 2 -13.58 -11.96 -20.80
N PHE A 3 -14.40 -11.21 -21.52
CA PHE A 3 -14.50 -9.74 -21.40
C PHE A 3 -14.84 -9.24 -19.99
N ILE A 4 -15.84 -9.85 -19.33
CA ILE A 4 -16.26 -9.49 -17.96
C ILE A 4 -15.10 -9.70 -16.96
N VAL A 5 -14.33 -10.77 -17.15
CA VAL A 5 -13.19 -11.09 -16.30
C VAL A 5 -12.06 -10.06 -16.45
N TYR A 6 -11.82 -9.54 -17.65
CA TYR A 6 -10.87 -8.44 -17.85
C TYR A 6 -11.35 -7.14 -17.20
N CYS A 7 -12.62 -6.77 -17.38
CA CYS A 7 -13.16 -5.56 -16.78
C CYS A 7 -13.07 -5.60 -15.25
N LEU A 8 -13.36 -6.75 -14.63
CA LEU A 8 -13.20 -6.95 -13.20
C LEU A 8 -11.74 -6.84 -12.77
N LEU A 9 -10.82 -7.48 -13.48
CA LEU A 9 -9.39 -7.40 -13.15
C LEU A 9 -8.87 -5.95 -13.26
N GLN A 10 -9.27 -5.24 -14.31
CA GLN A 10 -8.89 -3.85 -14.53
C GLN A 10 -9.48 -2.95 -13.42
N GLY A 11 -10.72 -3.19 -13.00
CA GLY A 11 -11.33 -2.47 -11.88
C GLY A 11 -10.60 -2.70 -10.56
N VAL A 12 -10.25 -3.96 -10.25
CA VAL A 12 -9.48 -4.30 -9.04
C VAL A 12 -8.08 -3.69 -9.09
N PHE A 13 -7.42 -3.71 -10.25
CA PHE A 13 -6.09 -3.10 -10.40
C PHE A 13 -6.12 -1.58 -10.27
N LEU A 14 -7.15 -0.91 -10.80
CA LEU A 14 -7.34 0.53 -10.62
C LEU A 14 -7.59 0.90 -9.16
N LEU A 15 -8.45 0.14 -8.47
CA LEU A 15 -8.69 0.33 -7.03
C LEU A 15 -7.41 0.13 -6.21
N TRP A 16 -6.59 -0.86 -6.56
CA TRP A 16 -5.29 -1.09 -5.94
C TRP A 16 -4.34 0.10 -6.15
N LEU A 17 -4.28 0.66 -7.35
CA LEU A 17 -3.47 1.85 -7.64
C LEU A 17 -3.98 3.10 -6.89
N ILE A 18 -5.29 3.29 -6.77
CA ILE A 18 -5.88 4.39 -6.00
C ILE A 18 -5.45 4.29 -4.53
N TRP A 19 -5.49 3.08 -3.96
CA TRP A 19 -5.04 2.87 -2.58
C TRP A 19 -3.56 3.20 -2.39
N TRP A 20 -2.72 2.83 -3.35
CA TRP A 20 -1.32 3.25 -3.37
C TRP A 20 -1.15 4.77 -3.41
N GLY A 21 -2.02 5.48 -4.15
CA GLY A 21 -2.06 6.95 -4.14
C GLY A 21 -2.44 7.53 -2.78
N VAL A 22 -3.41 6.92 -2.08
CA VAL A 22 -3.78 7.36 -0.71
C VAL A 22 -2.63 7.13 0.26
N LEU A 23 -1.95 5.97 0.21
CA LEU A 23 -0.75 5.74 1.03
C LEU A 23 0.34 6.78 0.73
N ALA A 24 0.50 7.16 -0.54
CA ALA A 24 1.47 8.19 -0.92
C ALA A 24 1.11 9.59 -0.40
N LEU A 25 -0.18 9.92 -0.29
CA LEU A 25 -0.66 11.17 0.32
C LEU A 25 -0.50 11.19 1.83
N LEU A 26 -0.47 10.02 2.44
CA LEU A 26 -0.26 9.85 3.87
C LEU A 26 1.24 10.05 4.22
N LEU A 27 2.20 9.74 3.33
CA LEU A 27 3.67 9.88 3.53
C LEU A 27 4.21 11.13 4.27
N PRO A 28 3.68 12.36 4.10
CA PRO A 28 4.22 13.55 4.79
C PRO A 28 3.86 13.65 6.29
N PHE A 29 3.56 12.54 6.99
CA PHE A 29 3.27 12.51 8.43
C PHE A 29 4.31 13.22 9.33
N ASN A 30 5.53 13.40 8.83
CA ASN A 30 6.69 13.89 9.55
C ASN A 30 7.18 15.28 9.07
N GLU A 31 6.52 15.88 8.08
CA GLU A 31 6.93 17.17 7.51
C GLU A 31 5.93 18.26 7.89
N TYR A 32 5.80 18.54 9.18
CA TYR A 32 5.31 19.86 9.58
C TYR A 32 6.46 20.85 9.42
N GLU A 33 6.43 21.59 8.32
CA GLU A 33 7.32 22.71 8.03
C GLU A 33 7.37 23.68 9.24
N GLY A 34 8.48 23.69 9.98
CA GLY A 34 8.82 24.85 10.81
C GLY A 34 9.42 24.61 12.19
N SER A 35 9.40 23.40 12.77
CA SER A 35 10.08 23.17 14.05
C SER A 35 11.42 22.46 13.84
N SER A 36 12.51 23.17 14.16
CA SER A 36 13.89 22.66 14.24
C SER A 36 14.10 21.59 15.34
N ILE A 37 13.00 21.14 15.94
CA ILE A 37 12.88 20.03 16.87
C ILE A 37 11.76 19.17 16.26
N PRO A 38 12.00 17.90 15.90
CA PRO A 38 10.92 17.00 15.55
C PRO A 38 10.09 16.82 16.83
N ILE A 39 9.00 17.58 16.95
CA ILE A 39 8.05 17.40 18.04
C ILE A 39 7.12 16.30 17.52
N PRO A 40 7.18 15.07 18.08
CA PRO A 40 6.29 14.01 17.66
C PRO A 40 4.85 14.47 17.91
N ASP A 41 4.03 14.43 16.85
CA ASP A 41 2.61 14.72 16.97
C ASP A 41 1.97 13.57 17.77
N CYS A 42 1.39 13.87 18.93
CA CYS A 42 0.75 12.87 19.77
C CYS A 42 -0.63 12.44 19.23
N ASP A 43 -1.08 13.02 18.11
CA ASP A 43 -2.24 12.54 17.37
C ASP A 43 -1.91 11.23 16.64
N THR A 44 -2.48 10.14 17.15
CA THR A 44 -2.25 8.77 16.65
C THR A 44 -3.22 8.37 15.53
N ASP A 45 -4.22 9.20 15.21
CA ASP A 45 -5.24 8.86 14.22
C ASP A 45 -4.65 8.68 12.82
N VAL A 46 -3.69 9.54 12.46
CA VAL A 46 -3.02 9.48 11.17
C VAL A 46 -2.13 8.24 11.05
N GLU A 47 -1.45 7.85 12.14
CA GLU A 47 -0.63 6.64 12.20
C GLU A 47 -1.50 5.38 12.05
N LEU A 48 -2.65 5.35 12.74
CA LEU A 48 -3.61 4.26 12.65
C LEU A 48 -4.15 4.11 11.23
N VAL A 49 -4.49 5.22 10.57
CA VAL A 49 -4.93 5.25 9.17
C VAL A 49 -3.83 4.77 8.24
N ALA A 50 -2.56 5.16 8.47
CA ALA A 50 -1.42 4.65 7.73
C ALA A 50 -1.30 3.13 7.88
N TRP A 51 -1.35 2.60 9.10
CA TRP A 51 -1.31 1.16 9.38
C TRP A 51 -2.43 0.39 8.67
N LEU A 52 -3.67 0.88 8.75
CA LEU A 52 -4.82 0.28 8.09
C LEU A 52 -4.68 0.31 6.56
N SER A 53 -4.24 1.43 5.99
CA SER A 53 -4.03 1.56 4.55
C SER A 53 -2.97 0.58 4.04
N MET A 54 -1.92 0.32 4.83
CA MET A 54 -0.90 -0.66 4.50
C MET A 54 -1.45 -2.09 4.50
N TRP A 55 -2.26 -2.48 5.49
CA TRP A 55 -2.94 -3.79 5.50
C TRP A 55 -3.84 -3.98 4.28
N VAL A 56 -4.60 -2.95 3.93
CA VAL A 56 -5.48 -2.97 2.76
C VAL A 56 -4.66 -3.14 1.48
N ILE A 57 -3.53 -2.45 1.34
CA ILE A 57 -2.61 -2.60 0.21
C ILE A 57 -2.04 -4.02 0.14
N TRP A 58 -1.60 -4.59 1.26
CA TRP A 58 -1.06 -5.95 1.28
C TRP A 58 -2.10 -7.00 0.87
N LEU A 59 -3.31 -6.92 1.45
CA LEU A 59 -4.42 -7.82 1.12
C LEU A 59 -4.82 -7.70 -0.36
N THR A 60 -4.95 -6.48 -0.85
CA THR A 60 -5.33 -6.24 -2.26
C THR A 60 -4.23 -6.67 -3.23
N THR A 61 -2.95 -6.54 -2.86
CA THR A 61 -1.82 -7.06 -3.64
C THR A 61 -1.88 -8.59 -3.77
N ILE A 62 -2.14 -9.31 -2.67
CA ILE A 62 -2.30 -10.78 -2.68
C ILE A 62 -3.46 -11.18 -3.60
N ILE A 63 -4.59 -10.47 -3.52
CA ILE A 63 -5.76 -10.72 -4.38
C ILE A 63 -5.41 -10.48 -5.85
N VAL A 64 -4.78 -9.35 -6.18
CA VAL A 64 -4.36 -9.01 -7.55
C VAL A 64 -3.43 -10.07 -8.12
N VAL A 65 -2.41 -10.49 -7.36
CA VAL A 65 -1.45 -11.51 -7.78
C VAL A 65 -2.12 -12.87 -7.92
N GLY A 66 -2.95 -13.28 -6.95
CA GLY A 66 -3.66 -14.56 -6.95
C GLY A 66 -4.63 -14.69 -8.12
N VAL A 67 -5.42 -13.64 -8.38
CA VAL A 67 -6.32 -13.58 -9.54
C VAL A 67 -5.51 -13.59 -10.84
N SER A 68 -4.43 -12.82 -10.93
CA SER A 68 -3.57 -12.75 -12.11
C SER A 68 -2.90 -14.10 -12.44
N ILE A 69 -2.43 -14.84 -11.43
CA ILE A 69 -1.88 -16.19 -11.59
C ILE A 69 -2.96 -17.16 -12.07
N ARG A 70 -4.13 -17.14 -11.44
CA ARG A 70 -5.26 -18.02 -11.82
C ARG A 70 -5.69 -17.78 -13.27
N LEU A 71 -5.79 -16.52 -13.69
CA LEU A 71 -6.13 -16.15 -15.06
C LEU A 71 -5.03 -16.50 -16.07
N ARG A 72 -3.77 -16.36 -15.70
CA ARG A 72 -2.64 -16.79 -16.54
C ARG A 72 -2.70 -18.30 -16.81
N PHE A 73 -2.94 -19.10 -15.79
CA PHE A 73 -2.95 -20.57 -15.90
C PHE A 73 -4.19 -21.08 -16.63
N TRP A 74 -5.36 -20.48 -16.39
CA TRP A 74 -6.63 -20.96 -16.93
C TRP A 74 -7.01 -20.38 -18.30
N GLN A 75 -6.53 -19.17 -18.63
CA GLN A 75 -6.86 -18.47 -19.87
C GLN A 75 -5.64 -18.20 -20.78
N HIS A 76 -4.45 -18.72 -20.46
CA HIS A 76 -3.19 -18.54 -21.21
C HIS A 76 -2.82 -17.09 -21.51
N LEU A 77 -3.17 -16.18 -20.59
CA LEU A 77 -2.97 -14.76 -20.79
C LEU A 77 -1.53 -14.32 -20.51
N ARG A 78 -0.74 -14.17 -21.58
CA ARG A 78 0.68 -13.79 -21.51
C ARG A 78 0.94 -12.40 -20.92
N MET A 79 0.02 -11.44 -21.08
CA MET A 79 0.23 -10.05 -20.63
C MET A 79 0.11 -9.82 -19.11
N LEU A 80 -0.37 -10.79 -18.33
CA LEU A 80 -0.59 -10.61 -16.88
C LEU A 80 0.69 -10.61 -16.05
N TRP A 81 1.85 -10.92 -16.65
CA TRP A 81 3.13 -10.94 -15.94
C TRP A 81 3.57 -9.53 -15.50
N PHE A 82 3.25 -8.49 -16.28
CA PHE A 82 3.53 -7.10 -15.91
C PHE A 82 2.80 -6.67 -14.63
N ILE A 83 1.53 -7.08 -14.47
CA ILE A 83 0.74 -6.78 -13.26
C ILE A 83 1.40 -7.41 -12.03
N ASN A 84 1.86 -8.65 -12.14
CA ASN A 84 2.54 -9.33 -11.04
C ASN A 84 3.87 -8.66 -10.68
N ILE A 85 4.66 -8.24 -11.67
CA ILE A 85 5.92 -7.52 -11.41
C ILE A 85 5.65 -6.21 -10.69
N ILE A 86 4.70 -5.41 -11.19
CA ILE A 86 4.32 -4.14 -10.57
C ILE A 86 3.86 -4.39 -9.14
N ALA A 87 2.98 -5.37 -8.92
CA ALA A 87 2.49 -5.75 -7.59
C ALA A 87 3.64 -6.13 -6.62
N ILE A 88 4.64 -6.88 -7.09
CA ILE A 88 5.80 -7.27 -6.28
C ILE A 88 6.68 -6.06 -5.95
N ILE A 89 6.98 -5.20 -6.94
CA ILE A 89 7.82 -4.00 -6.73
C ILE A 89 7.19 -3.08 -5.69
N PHE A 90 5.89 -2.83 -5.83
CA PHE A 90 5.12 -2.03 -4.89
C PHE A 90 5.05 -2.71 -3.51
N SER A 91 4.84 -4.02 -3.43
CA SER A 91 4.91 -4.73 -2.15
C SER A 91 6.28 -4.58 -1.46
N LEU A 92 7.39 -4.68 -2.21
CA LEU A 92 8.73 -4.48 -1.66
C LEU A 92 8.97 -3.03 -1.21
N SER A 93 8.49 -2.04 -1.95
CA SER A 93 8.63 -0.63 -1.55
C SER A 93 7.85 -0.29 -0.29
N SER A 94 6.75 -0.98 -0.01
CA SER A 94 6.02 -0.84 1.25
C SER A 94 6.84 -1.25 2.47
N ILE A 95 7.77 -2.22 2.35
CA ILE A 95 8.58 -2.73 3.48
C ILE A 95 9.45 -1.64 4.10
N VAL A 96 10.09 -0.80 3.28
CA VAL A 96 10.90 0.32 3.79
C VAL A 96 10.03 1.29 4.57
N ARG A 97 8.79 1.53 4.08
CA ARG A 97 7.83 2.41 4.75
C ARG A 97 7.26 1.81 6.04
N TYR A 98 7.12 0.50 6.13
CA TYR A 98 6.80 -0.17 7.39
C TYR A 98 7.86 0.09 8.46
N GLN A 99 9.14 0.05 8.09
CA GLN A 99 10.23 0.30 9.05
C GLN A 99 10.20 1.75 9.55
N GLU A 100 9.96 2.73 8.67
CA GLU A 100 9.81 4.13 9.06
C GLU A 100 8.61 4.35 9.98
N LEU A 101 7.45 3.77 9.69
CA LEU A 101 6.25 3.91 10.52
C LEU A 101 6.44 3.28 11.90
N ILE A 102 7.05 2.09 11.98
CA ILE A 102 7.35 1.43 13.26
C ILE A 102 8.33 2.27 14.09
N HIS A 103 9.35 2.84 13.46
CA HIS A 103 10.31 3.68 14.17
C HIS A 103 9.66 4.96 14.70
N TYR A 104 8.78 5.57 13.92
CA TYR A 104 8.02 6.76 14.32
C TYR A 104 7.06 6.46 15.48
N SER A 105 6.36 5.32 15.44
CA SER A 105 5.42 4.93 16.50
C SER A 105 6.09 4.61 17.83
N GLU A 106 7.28 3.97 17.79
CA GLU A 106 8.12 3.77 18.97
C GLU A 106 8.57 5.10 19.58
N GLN A 107 8.94 6.09 18.75
CA GLN A 107 9.26 7.43 19.22
C GLN A 107 8.03 8.10 19.85
N LEU A 108 6.86 8.03 19.23
CA LEU A 108 5.61 8.56 19.78
C LEU A 108 5.33 7.99 21.19
N GLN A 109 5.44 6.67 21.37
CA GLN A 109 5.23 6.02 22.68
C GLN A 109 6.21 6.49 23.76
N GLN A 110 7.41 6.91 23.39
CA GLN A 110 8.42 7.42 24.32
C GLN A 110 8.15 8.87 24.72
N TYR A 111 7.68 9.72 23.80
CA TYR A 111 7.52 11.15 24.02
C TYR A 111 6.10 11.59 24.45
N CYS A 112 5.05 10.88 24.02
CA CYS A 112 3.64 11.24 24.22
C CYS A 112 2.95 10.48 25.36
N LYS A 113 3.73 10.01 26.34
CA LYS A 113 3.25 9.18 27.46
C LYS A 113 2.66 9.98 28.61
#